data_AF-A0A6P3Z6I6-F1
#
_entry.id   AF-A0A6P3Z6I6-F1
#
_cell.length_a   1.000
_cell.length_b   1.000
_cell.length_c   1.000
_cell.angle_alpha   90.00
_cell.angle_beta   90.00
_cell.angle_gamma   90.00
#
_symmetry.space_group_name_H-M   'P 1'
#
loop_
_entity.id
_entity.type
_entity.pdbx_description
1 polymer ?
#
loop_
_entity_poly.entity_id
_entity_poly.type
_entity_poly.pdbx_seq_one_letter_code
_entity_poly.pdbx_strand_id
1 'polypeptide(L)'
;MDFLVELFRNLLEHSDWKMSQACTEAYGKTLKKWHGWLASSSFSVAMKLAPDRAKFMEVVGGSGDVLSDIEKFCTNFSPLLEENHKFLASVGLDDLKAS
;
A
#
# COMPACT_ATOMS: atom_id res chain seq x y z
N MET A 1 7.07 1.78 2.29
CA MET A 1 6.39 0.46 2.38
C MET A 1 4.99 0.58 2.99
N ASP A 2 4.65 1.72 3.60
CA ASP A 2 3.33 2.02 4.16
C ASP A 2 2.19 1.81 3.18
N PHE A 3 2.43 2.11 1.89
CA PHE A 3 1.46 1.84 0.82
C PHE A 3 0.96 0.40 0.80
N LEU A 4 1.85 -0.59 0.96
CA LEU A 4 1.45 -2.00 0.91
C LEU A 4 0.64 -2.37 2.14
N VAL A 5 1.05 -1.91 3.32
CA VAL A 5 0.30 -2.14 4.57
C VAL A 5 -1.09 -1.52 4.47
N GLU A 6 -1.20 -0.29 3.97
CA GLU A 6 -2.47 0.41 3.84
C GLU A 6 -3.37 -0.20 2.76
N LEU A 7 -2.81 -0.59 1.60
CA LEU A 7 -3.54 -1.31 0.56
C LEU A 7 -4.13 -2.60 1.12
N PHE A 8 -3.32 -3.36 1.86
CA PHE A 8 -3.73 -4.63 2.44
C PHE A 8 -4.78 -4.47 3.55
N ARG A 9 -4.69 -3.43 4.40
CA ARG A 9 -5.78 -3.07 5.32
C ARG A 9 -7.06 -2.77 4.57
N ASN A 10 -7.00 -1.93 3.53
CA ASN A 10 -8.17 -1.63 2.70
C ASN A 10 -8.78 -2.90 2.08
N LEU A 11 -7.96 -3.85 1.63
CA LEU A 11 -8.45 -5.11 1.05
C LEU A 11 -9.11 -6.05 2.08
N LEU A 12 -8.69 -5.99 3.35
CA LEU A 12 -9.29 -6.71 4.47
C LEU A 12 -10.61 -6.06 4.92
N GLU A 13 -10.59 -4.75 5.15
CA GLU A 13 -11.69 -4.00 5.77
C GLU A 13 -12.83 -3.70 4.78
N HIS A 14 -12.52 -3.62 3.49
CA HIS A 14 -13.47 -3.22 2.44
C HIS A 14 -13.53 -4.27 1.32
N SER A 15 -14.18 -5.39 1.60
CA SER A 15 -14.32 -6.50 0.64
C SER A 15 -15.12 -6.15 -0.61
N ASP A 16 -15.92 -5.08 -0.56
CA ASP A 16 -16.76 -4.54 -1.63
C ASP A 16 -16.02 -3.55 -2.56
N TRP A 17 -14.83 -3.09 -2.16
CA TRP A 17 -14.08 -2.12 -2.96
C TRP A 17 -13.45 -2.74 -4.21
N LYS A 18 -13.39 -1.95 -5.28
CA LYS A 18 -12.57 -2.28 -6.45
C LYS A 18 -11.09 -2.14 -6.10
N MET A 19 -10.23 -2.91 -6.76
CA MET A 19 -8.78 -2.82 -6.60
C MET A 19 -8.25 -1.39 -6.81
N SER A 20 -8.72 -0.70 -7.87
CA SER A 20 -8.33 0.67 -8.15
C SER A 20 -8.70 1.64 -7.03
N GLN A 21 -9.82 1.43 -6.33
CA GLN A 21 -10.22 2.24 -5.18
C GLN A 21 -9.31 1.99 -3.98
N ALA A 22 -9.08 0.71 -3.62
CA ALA A 22 -8.19 0.34 -2.51
C ALA A 22 -6.76 0.88 -2.72
N CYS A 23 -6.23 0.77 -3.94
CA CYS A 23 -4.92 1.34 -4.30
C CYS A 23 -4.92 2.87 -4.27
N THR A 24 -5.96 3.53 -4.80
CA THR A 24 -6.01 5.00 -4.84
C THR A 24 -6.08 5.60 -3.44
N GLU A 25 -6.85 4.98 -2.55
CA GLU A 25 -6.97 5.39 -1.15
C GLU A 25 -5.64 5.22 -0.41
N ALA A 26 -5.03 4.04 -0.49
CA ALA A 26 -3.72 3.76 0.10
C ALA A 26 -2.63 4.69 -0.44
N TYR A 27 -2.64 4.99 -1.74
CA TYR A 27 -1.72 5.93 -2.37
C TYR A 27 -1.87 7.34 -1.80
N GLY A 28 -3.11 7.81 -1.62
CA GLY A 28 -3.42 9.11 -1.07
C GLY A 28 -2.88 9.31 0.34
N LYS A 29 -3.01 8.30 1.21
CA LYS A 29 -2.50 8.32 2.59
C LYS A 29 -0.98 8.22 2.70
N THR A 30 -0.31 7.64 1.71
CA THR A 30 1.10 7.23 1.84
C THR A 30 2.03 7.90 0.83
N LEU A 31 2.04 7.44 -0.42
CA LEU A 31 3.03 7.84 -1.43
C LEU A 31 2.79 9.21 -2.03
N LYS A 32 1.54 9.69 -2.07
CA LYS A 32 1.16 10.91 -2.79
C LYS A 32 1.96 12.14 -2.35
N LYS A 33 2.27 12.30 -1.06
CA LYS A 33 3.05 13.44 -0.55
C LYS A 33 4.51 13.46 -1.02
N TRP A 34 5.03 12.29 -1.40
CA TRP A 34 6.41 12.10 -1.85
C TRP A 34 6.55 12.15 -3.37
N HIS A 35 5.45 11.95 -4.11
CA HIS A 35 5.44 11.96 -5.56
C HIS A 35 5.22 13.37 -6.11
N GLY A 36 6.12 13.81 -7.00
CA GLY A 36 5.88 14.98 -7.85
C GLY A 36 4.70 14.78 -8.82
N TRP A 37 4.38 15.82 -9.59
CA TRP A 37 3.22 15.80 -10.49
C TRP A 37 3.31 14.70 -11.55
N LEU A 38 4.50 14.43 -12.10
CA LEU A 38 4.72 13.41 -13.12
C LEU A 38 4.47 11.99 -12.59
N ALA A 39 4.99 11.67 -11.40
CA ALA A 39 4.76 10.38 -10.76
C ALA A 39 3.28 10.22 -10.35
N SER A 40 2.66 11.29 -9.85
CA SER A 40 1.24 11.30 -9.46
C SER A 40 0.29 11.10 -10.65
N SER A 41 0.57 11.74 -11.79
CA SER A 41 -0.22 11.54 -13.01
C SER A 41 -0.06 10.11 -13.55
N SER A 42 1.17 9.57 -13.48
CA SER A 42 1.46 8.20 -13.93
C SER A 42 0.72 7.17 -13.10
N PHE A 43 0.65 7.35 -11.77
CA PHE A 43 -0.16 6.50 -10.89
C PHE A 43 -1.64 6.50 -11.29
N SER A 44 -2.21 7.67 -11.60
CA SER A 44 -3.61 7.79 -12.02
C SER A 44 -3.91 7.02 -13.32
N VAL A 45 -2.95 6.97 -14.25
CA VAL A 45 -3.06 6.16 -15.46
C VAL A 45 -2.94 4.67 -15.13
N ALA A 46 -1.99 4.28 -14.28
CA ALA A 46 -1.81 2.89 -13.86
C ALA A 46 -3.06 2.31 -13.19
N MET A 47 -3.83 3.11 -12.44
CA MET A 47 -5.08 2.66 -11.82
C MET A 47 -6.18 2.27 -12.81
N LYS A 48 -6.12 2.77 -14.05
CA LYS A 48 -7.02 2.31 -15.12
C LYS A 48 -6.70 0.88 -15.58
N LEU A 49 -5.49 0.40 -15.26
CA LEU A 49 -4.99 -0.94 -15.56
C LEU A 49 -4.92 -1.82 -14.30
N ALA A 50 -5.47 -1.35 -13.17
CA ALA A 50 -5.53 -2.15 -11.96
C ALA A 50 -6.28 -3.46 -12.22
N PRO A 51 -5.79 -4.60 -11.70
CA PRO A 51 -6.43 -5.88 -11.94
C PRO A 51 -7.79 -5.96 -11.25
N ASP A 52 -8.58 -6.96 -11.61
CA ASP A 52 -9.76 -7.32 -10.82
C ASP A 52 -9.33 -7.74 -9.39
N ARG A 53 -10.12 -7.35 -8.38
CA ARG A 53 -9.81 -7.64 -6.98
C ARG A 53 -9.82 -9.14 -6.72
N ALA A 54 -10.87 -9.84 -7.15
CA ALA A 54 -10.99 -11.27 -6.88
C ALA A 54 -9.83 -12.03 -7.52
N LYS A 55 -9.50 -11.69 -8.77
CA LYS A 55 -8.35 -12.32 -9.44
C LYS A 55 -7.02 -12.01 -8.76
N PHE A 56 -6.82 -10.79 -8.29
CA PHE A 56 -5.62 -10.45 -7.52
C PHE A 56 -5.50 -11.28 -6.24
N MET A 57 -6.57 -11.35 -5.44
CA MET A 57 -6.60 -12.09 -4.18
C MET A 57 -6.38 -13.60 -4.40
N GLU A 58 -6.95 -14.16 -5.48
CA GLU A 58 -6.72 -15.55 -5.89
C GLU A 58 -5.23 -15.79 -6.21
N VAL A 59 -4.62 -14.92 -7.00
CA VAL A 59 -3.21 -15.08 -7.43
C VAL A 59 -2.25 -14.92 -6.26
N VAL A 60 -2.46 -13.91 -5.39
CA VAL A 60 -1.55 -13.66 -4.26
C VAL A 60 -1.76 -14.62 -3.10
N GLY A 61 -2.95 -15.21 -2.97
CA GLY A 61 -3.26 -16.20 -1.94
C GLY A 61 -2.66 -17.58 -2.21
N GLY A 62 -2.43 -17.93 -3.48
CA GLY A 62 -1.97 -19.26 -3.85
C GLY A 62 -2.95 -20.33 -3.33
N SER A 63 -2.46 -21.26 -2.51
CA SER A 63 -3.28 -22.29 -1.85
C SER A 63 -3.58 -22.00 -0.36
N GLY A 64 -3.22 -20.83 0.16
CA GLY A 64 -3.36 -20.45 1.56
C GLY A 64 -4.60 -19.58 1.85
N ASP A 65 -4.77 -19.21 3.12
CA ASP A 65 -5.75 -18.22 3.54
C ASP A 65 -5.15 -16.81 3.41
N VAL A 66 -5.39 -16.22 2.25
CA VAL A 66 -4.89 -14.89 1.89
C VAL A 66 -5.31 -13.81 2.88
N LEU A 67 -6.48 -13.90 3.51
CA LEU A 67 -6.96 -12.86 4.43
C LEU A 67 -6.19 -12.95 5.75
N SER A 68 -6.04 -14.15 6.31
CA SER A 68 -5.19 -14.38 7.48
C SER A 68 -3.74 -13.96 7.24
N ASP A 69 -3.19 -14.27 6.05
CA ASP A 69 -1.80 -13.95 5.74
C ASP A 69 -1.59 -12.44 5.55
N ILE A 70 -2.55 -11.74 4.95
CA ILE A 70 -2.55 -10.28 4.90
C ILE A 70 -2.65 -9.69 6.31
N GLU A 71 -3.52 -10.20 7.17
CA GLU A 71 -3.67 -9.72 8.55
C GLU A 71 -2.36 -9.89 9.33
N LYS A 72 -1.71 -11.05 9.22
CA LYS A 72 -0.39 -11.30 9.82
C LYS A 72 0.67 -10.36 9.27
N PHE A 73 0.69 -10.13 7.95
CA PHE A 73 1.61 -9.19 7.33
C PHE A 73 1.42 -7.78 7.92
N CYS A 74 0.19 -7.26 7.92
CA CYS A 74 -0.10 -5.94 8.47
C CYS A 74 0.27 -5.84 9.96
N THR A 75 -0.06 -6.87 10.75
CA THR A 75 0.23 -6.90 12.20
C THR A 75 1.72 -6.94 12.50
N ASN A 76 2.47 -7.81 11.83
CA ASN A 76 3.88 -8.03 12.15
C ASN A 76 4.81 -7.00 11.49
N PHE A 77 4.43 -6.49 10.31
CA PHE A 77 5.29 -5.58 9.56
C PHE A 77 5.12 -4.12 9.97
N SER A 78 3.93 -3.71 10.42
CA SER A 78 3.69 -2.30 10.82
C SER A 78 4.65 -1.81 11.91
N PRO A 79 4.93 -2.56 13.00
CA PRO A 79 5.87 -2.11 14.02
C PRO A 79 7.29 -1.94 13.47
N LEU A 80 7.72 -2.80 12.54
CA LEU A 80 9.04 -2.68 11.90
C LEU A 80 9.14 -1.42 11.02
N LEU A 81 8.05 -1.07 10.34
CA LEU A 81 7.98 0.19 9.59
C LEU A 81 8.02 1.41 10.52
N GLU A 82 7.34 1.33 11.66
CA GLU A 82 7.38 2.40 12.66
C GLU A 82 8.81 2.63 13.19
N GLU A 83 9.57 1.57 13.45
CA GLU A 83 10.98 1.69 13.85
C GLU A 83 11.86 2.29 12.73
N ASN A 84 11.60 1.96 11.47
CA ASN A 84 12.28 2.61 10.34
C ASN A 84 11.95 4.11 10.27
N HIS A 85 10.70 4.51 10.48
CA HIS A 85 10.30 5.92 10.50
C HIS A 85 10.97 6.68 11.65
N LYS A 86 10.97 6.09 12.86
CA LYS A 86 11.69 6.64 14.03
C LYS A 86 13.18 6.82 13.74
N PHE A 87 13.80 5.82 13.12
CA PHE A 87 15.20 5.89 12.73
C PHE A 87 15.46 7.02 11.73
N LEU A 88 14.71 7.09 10.63
CA LEU A 88 14.89 8.14 9.62
C LEU A 88 14.69 9.54 10.19
N ALA A 89 13.69 9.72 11.06
CA ALA A 89 13.47 10.98 11.76
C ALA A 89 14.64 11.33 12.70
N SER A 90 15.19 10.34 13.40
CA SER A 90 16.34 10.54 14.31
C SER A 90 17.61 11.04 13.60
N VAL A 91 17.72 10.80 12.29
CA VAL A 91 18.84 11.27 11.45
C VAL A 91 18.43 12.37 10.46
N GLY A 92 17.20 12.90 10.54
CA GLY A 92 16.70 13.99 9.69
C GLY A 92 16.52 13.62 8.22
N LEU A 93 16.27 12.35 7.91
CA LEU A 93 16.08 11.83 6.55
C LEU A 93 14.64 11.40 6.24
N ASP A 94 13.70 11.69 7.14
CA ASP A 94 12.29 11.34 7.04
C ASP A 94 11.49 12.15 6.01
N ASP A 95 12.03 13.27 5.53
CA ASP A 95 11.41 14.14 4.52
C ASP A 95 12.11 14.13 3.15
N LEU A 96 13.03 13.20 2.92
CA LEU A 96 13.71 13.07 1.62
C LEU A 96 12.72 12.67 0.51
N LYS A 97 12.59 13.54 -0.49
CA LYS A 97 11.86 13.24 -1.72
C LYS A 97 12.78 12.63 -2.75
N ALA A 98 12.29 11.62 -3.47
CA ALA A 98 12.94 11.17 -4.68
C ALA A 98 12.97 12.33 -5.69
N SER A 99 14.16 12.69 -6.15
CA SER A 99 14.43 13.72 -7.17
C SER A 99 13.83 13.36 -8.53
#